data_AF-A0A956A1D9-F1
#
_entry.id   AF-A0A956A1D9-F1
#
_cell.length_a   1.000
_cell.length_b   1.000
_cell.length_c   1.000
_cell.angle_alpha   90.00
_cell.angle_beta   90.00
_cell.angle_gamma   90.00
#
_symmetry.space_group_name_H-M   'P 1'
#
loop_
_entity.id
_entity.type
_entity.pdbx_description
1 polymer ?
#
loop_
_entity_poly.entity_id
_entity_poly.type
_entity_poly.pdbx_seq_one_letter_code
_entity_poly.pdbx_strand_id
1 'polypeptide(L)'
;MAAARTLLVAAIALLTAADHVTTWLCLREPVQGWVVAEANPFAAWLFAQTGLVPGLLIDSLVTLAALVYLATTTRFAPALRTAMLGVVAVTTAYAVVNNAFAIAELGIGPFGA
;
A
#
# COMPACT_ATOMS: atom_id res chain seq x y z
N MET A 1 12.37 -23.02 1.67
CA MET A 1 12.37 -21.65 2.26
C MET A 1 12.54 -20.53 1.22
N ALA A 2 13.44 -20.64 0.24
CA ALA A 2 13.64 -19.59 -0.77
C ALA A 2 12.38 -19.30 -1.61
N ALA A 3 11.66 -20.34 -2.08
CA ALA A 3 10.43 -20.18 -2.86
C ALA A 3 9.32 -19.44 -2.11
N ALA A 4 9.08 -19.79 -0.85
CA ALA A 4 8.08 -19.12 -0.01
C ALA A 4 8.39 -17.62 0.19
N ARG A 5 9.68 -17.28 0.33
CA ARG A 5 10.12 -15.87 0.42
C ARG A 5 9.86 -15.12 -0.88
N THR A 6 10.19 -15.71 -2.04
CA THR A 6 9.93 -15.09 -3.34
C THR A 6 8.43 -14.86 -3.55
N LEU A 7 7.58 -15.83 -3.18
CA LEU A 7 6.13 -15.69 -3.25
C LEU A 7 5.62 -14.56 -2.35
N LEU A 8 6.13 -14.44 -1.12
CA LEU A 8 5.78 -13.33 -0.22
C LEU A 8 6.16 -11.97 -0.80
N VAL A 9 7.37 -11.83 -1.36
CA VAL A 9 7.81 -10.58 -1.98
C VAL A 9 6.93 -10.22 -3.18
N ALA A 10 6.61 -11.19 -4.03
CA ALA A 10 5.72 -11.00 -5.17
C ALA A 10 4.30 -10.61 -4.72
N ALA A 11 3.77 -11.27 -3.69
CA ALA A 11 2.47 -10.95 -3.11
C ALA A 11 2.44 -9.53 -2.55
N ILE A 12 3.47 -9.11 -1.81
CA ILE A 12 3.53 -7.74 -1.29
C ILE A 12 3.61 -6.72 -2.43
N ALA A 13 4.38 -6.99 -3.48
CA ALA A 13 4.46 -6.08 -4.63
C ALA A 13 3.09 -5.89 -5.31
N LEU A 14 2.34 -6.98 -5.49
CA LEU A 14 0.97 -6.93 -6.04
C LEU A 14 0.00 -6.21 -5.09
N LEU A 15 0.09 -6.49 -3.79
CA LEU A 15 -0.73 -5.82 -2.77
C LEU A 15 -0.42 -4.32 -2.71
N THR A 16 0.83 -3.92 -2.82
CA THR A 16 1.26 -2.51 -2.84
C THR A 16 0.68 -1.80 -4.07
N ALA A 17 0.73 -2.44 -5.24
CA ALA A 17 0.13 -1.89 -6.45
C ALA A 17 -1.39 -1.74 -6.31
N ALA A 18 -2.07 -2.74 -5.73
CA ALA A 18 -3.51 -2.68 -5.46
C ALA A 18 -3.84 -1.57 -4.44
N ASP A 19 -3.05 -1.44 -3.39
CA ASP A 19 -3.20 -0.40 -2.37
C ASP A 19 -3.09 0.98 -3.01
N HIS A 20 -2.05 1.24 -3.79
CA HIS A 20 -1.85 2.53 -4.47
C HIS A 20 -2.95 2.86 -5.47
N VAL A 21 -3.44 1.88 -6.22
CA VAL A 21 -4.58 2.08 -7.14
C VAL A 21 -5.85 2.41 -6.36
N THR A 22 -6.13 1.66 -5.29
CA THR A 22 -7.35 1.87 -4.50
C THR A 22 -7.30 3.17 -3.69
N THR A 23 -6.15 3.54 -3.11
CA THR A 23 -5.91 4.84 -2.48
C THR A 23 -6.09 5.98 -3.48
N TRP A 24 -5.56 5.84 -4.70
CA TRP A 24 -5.77 6.84 -5.75
C TRP A 24 -7.26 7.01 -6.08
N LEU A 25 -8.00 5.91 -6.24
CA LEU A 25 -9.45 5.97 -6.46
C LEU A 25 -10.18 6.68 -5.33
N CYS A 26 -9.84 6.37 -4.07
CA CYS A 26 -10.46 6.97 -2.88
C CYS A 26 -10.19 8.47 -2.73
N LEU A 27 -9.02 8.95 -3.15
CA LEU A 27 -8.54 10.30 -2.80
C LEU A 27 -8.39 11.27 -3.97
N ARG A 28 -8.51 10.82 -5.22
CA ARG A 28 -8.30 11.67 -6.41
C ARG A 28 -9.33 12.79 -6.57
N GLU A 29 -10.54 12.59 -6.05
CA GLU A 29 -11.66 13.53 -6.18
C GLU A 29 -12.53 13.50 -4.92
N PRO A 30 -13.17 14.63 -4.56
CA PRO A 30 -14.06 14.66 -3.42
C PRO A 30 -15.35 13.88 -3.69
N VAL A 31 -15.76 13.06 -2.73
CA VAL A 31 -17.06 12.38 -2.75
C VAL A 31 -18.11 13.25 -2.07
N GLN A 32 -19.22 13.54 -2.75
CA GLN A 32 -20.26 14.42 -2.21
C GLN A 32 -20.83 13.88 -0.89
N GLY A 33 -20.81 14.72 0.16
CA GLY A 33 -21.34 14.37 1.47
C GLY A 33 -20.38 13.57 2.38
N TRP A 34 -19.17 13.29 1.92
CA TRP A 34 -18.17 12.53 2.67
C TRP A 34 -16.84 13.28 2.76
N VAL A 35 -16.11 12.99 3.83
CA VAL A 35 -14.71 13.40 3.97
C VAL A 35 -13.88 12.12 3.94
N VAL A 36 -13.32 11.81 2.78
CA VAL A 36 -12.42 10.66 2.61
C VAL A 36 -11.00 11.14 2.91
N ALA A 37 -10.31 10.44 3.81
CA ALA A 37 -8.96 10.79 4.22
C ALA A 37 -8.09 9.54 4.31
N GLU A 38 -6.80 9.74 4.05
CA GLU A 38 -5.78 8.70 4.22
C GLU A 38 -5.65 8.32 5.70
N ALA A 39 -5.79 7.03 6.01
CA ALA A 39 -5.74 6.52 7.38
C ALA A 39 -4.31 6.45 7.93
N ASN A 40 -3.32 6.26 7.06
CA ASN A 40 -1.91 6.26 7.44
C ASN A 40 -1.40 7.70 7.61
N PRO A 41 -1.03 8.15 8.82
CA PRO A 41 -0.65 9.54 9.07
C PRO A 41 0.61 9.96 8.29
N PHE A 42 1.53 9.03 8.00
CA PHE A 42 2.72 9.33 7.21
C PHE A 42 2.38 9.52 5.73
N ALA A 43 1.50 8.68 5.17
CA ALA A 43 1.04 8.84 3.80
C ALA A 43 0.19 10.11 3.64
N ALA A 44 -0.70 10.39 4.61
CA ALA A 44 -1.48 11.62 4.65
C ALA A 44 -0.59 12.87 4.66
N TRP A 45 0.44 12.87 5.50
CA TRP A 45 1.45 13.93 5.51
C TRP A 45 2.17 14.06 4.16
N LEU A 46 2.63 12.94 3.59
CA LEU A 46 3.32 12.93 2.30
C LEU A 46 2.44 13.52 1.19
N PHE A 47 1.21 13.06 1.07
CA PHE A 47 0.26 13.54 0.06
C PHE A 47 -0.07 15.01 0.25
N ALA A 48 -0.16 15.50 1.49
CA ALA A 48 -0.36 16.92 1.77
C ALA A 48 0.83 17.79 1.32
N GLN A 49 2.06 17.26 1.33
CA GLN A 49 3.26 17.99 0.91
C GLN A 49 3.51 17.91 -0.60
N THR A 50 3.26 16.76 -1.22
CA THR A 50 3.69 16.49 -2.60
C THR A 50 2.54 16.37 -3.59
N GLY A 51 1.29 16.34 -3.10
CA GLY A 51 0.13 15.90 -3.87
C GLY A 51 0.02 14.37 -3.94
N LEU A 52 -1.17 13.89 -4.30
CA LEU A 52 -1.51 12.47 -4.31
C LEU A 52 -0.63 11.65 -5.26
N VAL A 53 -0.55 12.01 -6.54
CA VAL A 53 0.19 11.22 -7.54
C VAL A 53 1.70 11.22 -7.27
N PRO A 54 2.38 12.37 -7.06
CA PRO A 54 3.81 12.36 -6.73
C PRO A 54 4.08 11.65 -5.41
N GLY A 55 3.18 11.78 -4.44
CA GLY A 55 3.29 11.11 -3.15
C GLY A 55 3.19 9.59 -3.26
N LEU A 56 2.25 9.07 -4.05
CA LEU A 56 2.14 7.65 -4.34
C LEU A 56 3.40 7.12 -5.03
N LEU A 57 3.98 7.85 -5.99
CA LEU A 57 5.24 7.45 -6.63
C LEU A 57 6.40 7.37 -5.64
N ILE A 58 6.53 8.35 -4.73
CA ILE A 58 7.54 8.34 -3.68
C ILE A 58 7.33 7.14 -2.76
N ASP A 59 6.09 6.89 -2.33
CA ASP A 59 5.76 5.76 -1.48
C ASP A 59 6.05 4.42 -2.18
N SER A 60 5.74 4.28 -3.48
CA SER A 60 6.08 3.09 -4.27
C SER A 60 7.59 2.85 -4.29
N LEU A 61 8.40 3.88 -4.50
CA LEU A 61 9.85 3.77 -4.55
C LEU A 61 10.43 3.38 -3.19
N VAL A 62 9.94 3.98 -2.11
CA VAL A 62 10.38 3.67 -0.74
C VAL A 62 10.00 2.23 -0.38
N THR A 63 8.76 1.81 -0.67
CA THR A 63 8.28 0.46 -0.41
C THR A 63 9.05 -0.58 -1.22
N LEU A 64 9.31 -0.30 -2.50
CA LEU A 64 10.12 -1.18 -3.34
C LEU A 64 11.56 -1.30 -2.81
N ALA A 65 12.19 -0.20 -2.42
CA ALA A 65 13.52 -0.23 -1.83
C ALA A 65 13.56 -1.03 -0.52
N ALA A 66 12.56 -0.86 0.35
CA ALA A 66 12.42 -1.63 1.58
C ALA A 66 12.23 -3.13 1.31
N LEU A 67 11.41 -3.49 0.31
CA LEU A 67 11.19 -4.88 -0.09
C LEU A 67 12.45 -5.52 -0.66
N VAL A 68 13.16 -4.83 -1.54
CA VAL A 68 14.43 -5.31 -2.10
C VAL A 68 15.45 -5.51 -0.99
N TYR A 69 15.56 -4.54 -0.06
CA TYR A 69 16.44 -4.67 1.10
C TYR A 69 16.06 -5.87 1.96
N LEU A 70 14.80 -6.02 2.35
CA LEU A 70 14.35 -7.17 3.15
C LEU A 70 14.55 -8.49 2.43
N ALA A 71 14.31 -8.55 1.12
CA ALA A 71 14.47 -9.76 0.34
C ALA A 71 15.95 -10.23 0.26
N THR A 72 16.88 -9.27 0.18
CA THR A 72 18.30 -9.55 -0.11
C THR A 72 19.20 -9.52 1.12
N THR A 73 18.82 -8.78 2.17
CA THR A 73 19.67 -8.60 3.36
C THR A 73 19.94 -9.91 4.09
N THR A 74 21.17 -10.06 4.56
CA THR A 74 21.64 -11.16 5.42
C THR A 74 21.77 -10.74 6.88
N ARG A 75 21.45 -9.48 7.20
CA ARG A 75 21.59 -8.93 8.57
C ARG A 75 20.61 -9.52 9.58
N PHE A 76 19.51 -10.11 9.11
CA PHE A 76 18.47 -10.68 9.97
C PHE A 76 18.42 -12.20 9.88
N ALA A 77 18.04 -12.84 10.99
CA ALA A 77 17.72 -14.26 11.00
C ALA A 77 16.59 -14.56 9.97
N PRO A 78 16.64 -15.70 9.26
CA PRO A 78 15.65 -16.02 8.23
C PRO A 78 14.20 -15.97 8.73
N ALA A 79 13.92 -16.42 9.96
CA ALA A 79 12.59 -16.38 10.55
C ALA A 79 12.09 -14.96 10.79
N LEU A 80 12.94 -14.08 11.35
CA LEU A 80 12.59 -12.68 11.60
C LEU A 80 12.28 -11.94 10.29
N ARG A 81 13.10 -12.14 9.24
CA ARG A 81 12.83 -11.56 7.92
C ARG A 81 11.48 -12.02 7.35
N THR A 82 11.18 -13.32 7.44
CA THR A 82 9.89 -13.85 6.98
C THR A 82 8.73 -13.26 7.79
N ALA A 83 8.89 -13.11 9.10
CA ALA A 83 7.89 -12.46 9.95
C ALA A 83 7.68 -10.99 9.56
N MET A 84 8.75 -10.24 9.31
CA MET A 84 8.66 -8.85 8.83
C MET A 84 7.92 -8.75 7.49
N LEU A 85 8.26 -9.59 6.52
CA LEU A 85 7.55 -9.66 5.25
C LEU A 85 6.07 -10.05 5.45
N GLY A 86 5.79 -10.98 6.35
CA GLY A 86 4.43 -11.38 6.71
C GLY A 86 3.61 -10.22 7.28
N VAL A 87 4.19 -9.44 8.20
CA VAL A 87 3.55 -8.23 8.75
C VAL A 87 3.23 -7.25 7.63
N VAL A 88 4.21 -6.94 6.77
CA VAL A 88 4.00 -6.02 5.63
C VAL A 88 2.88 -6.54 4.72
N ALA A 89 2.86 -7.83 4.39
CA ALA A 89 1.81 -8.42 3.56
C ALA A 89 0.42 -8.26 4.19
N VAL A 90 0.29 -8.55 5.49
CA VAL A 90 -0.99 -8.46 6.21
C VAL A 90 -1.47 -7.01 6.32
N THR A 91 -0.59 -6.07 6.68
CA THR A 91 -0.99 -4.65 6.80
C THR A 91 -1.34 -4.04 5.45
N THR A 92 -0.62 -4.40 4.38
CA THR A 92 -0.94 -3.94 3.01
C THR A 92 -2.26 -4.55 2.53
N ALA A 93 -2.49 -5.84 2.79
CA ALA A 93 -3.78 -6.46 2.46
C ALA A 93 -4.94 -5.83 3.22
N TYR A 94 -4.74 -5.47 4.48
CA TYR A 94 -5.74 -4.74 5.26
C TYR A 94 -6.07 -3.37 4.64
N ALA A 95 -5.06 -2.61 4.20
CA ALA A 95 -5.27 -1.32 3.52
C ALA A 95 -6.07 -1.49 2.22
N VAL A 96 -5.72 -2.47 1.39
CA VAL A 96 -6.47 -2.80 0.16
C VAL A 96 -7.94 -3.12 0.48
N VAL A 97 -8.20 -3.96 1.48
CA VAL A 97 -9.57 -4.33 1.88
C VAL A 97 -10.33 -3.12 2.41
N ASN A 98 -9.70 -2.28 3.23
CA ASN A 98 -10.31 -1.06 3.74
C ASN A 98 -10.69 -0.10 2.61
N ASN A 99 -9.79 0.12 1.65
CA ASN A 99 -10.06 0.95 0.49
C ASN A 99 -11.15 0.33 -0.41
N ALA A 100 -11.17 -0.99 -0.57
CA ALA A 100 -12.21 -1.68 -1.34
C ALA A 100 -13.59 -1.52 -0.70
N PHE A 101 -13.69 -1.53 0.64
CA PHE A 101 -14.93 -1.22 1.33
C PHE A 101 -15.36 0.22 1.11
N ALA A 102 -14.45 1.19 1.26
CA ALA A 102 -14.75 2.59 1.00
C ALA A 102 -15.22 2.80 -0.46
N ILE A 103 -14.56 2.17 -1.43
CA ILE A 103 -14.94 2.19 -2.84
C ILE A 103 -16.38 1.68 -3.03
N ALA A 104 -16.72 0.55 -2.41
CA ALA A 104 -18.05 -0.06 -2.53
C ALA A 104 -19.14 0.77 -1.83
N GLU A 105 -18.87 1.31 -0.64
CA GLU A 105 -19.84 2.12 0.13
C GLU A 105 -20.08 3.49 -0.49
N LEU A 106 -19.04 4.10 -1.08
CA LEU A 106 -19.09 5.45 -1.62
C LEU A 106 -19.43 5.49 -3.12
N GLY A 107 -19.59 4.33 -3.77
CA GLY A 107 -19.91 4.23 -5.20
C GLY A 107 -18.77 4.62 -6.13
N ILE A 108 -17.51 4.60 -5.66
CA ILE A 108 -16.34 5.07 -6.41
C ILE A 108 -16.05 4.11 -7.57
N GLY A 109 -16.15 4.62 -8.79
CA GLY A 109 -15.76 3.91 -10.00
C GLY A 109 -14.46 4.43 -10.62
N PRO A 110 -13.94 3.77 -11.66
CA PRO A 110 -12.76 4.24 -12.39
C PRO A 110 -12.96 5.61 -13.07
N PHE A 111 -14.20 6.07 -13.23
CA PHE A 111 -14.56 7.32 -13.93
C PHE A 111 -15.22 8.40 -13.05
N GLY A 112 -15.43 8.13 -11.76
CA GLY A 112 -16.11 9.05 -10.85
C GLY A 112 -16.69 8.31 -9.65
N ALA A 113 -16.96 9.02 -8.57
CA ALA A 113 -17.89 8.60 -7.52
C ALA A 113 -19.33 9.00 -7.86
#